data_AF-A0A923AUC0-F1
#
_entry.id   AF-A0A923AUC0-F1
#
_cell.length_a   1.000
_cell.length_b   1.000
_cell.length_c   1.000
_cell.angle_alpha   90.00
_cell.angle_beta   90.00
_cell.angle_gamma   90.00
#
_symmetry.space_group_name_H-M   'P 1'
#
loop_
_entity.id
_entity.type
_entity.pdbx_description
1 polymer ?
#
loop_
_entity_poly.entity_id
_entity_poly.type
_entity_poly.pdbx_seq_one_letter_code
_entity_poly.pdbx_strand_id
1 'polypeptide(L)'
;MKTIRRRAASPVLRWESAGPNQQYRVIVRNQDTGERRPVYDGFRTECRLPPDFRLTPDQLAFRVMIRPADDPGARFTRLHEYAPILRLGDDFDTPAEDLLIGEVAPGADQYRLLVRRPGVDRPLVDMARAEPRFLLPPGQLRDGQFEYDILPRVRGRWRNRKGLAIKAAMIAAADERAQRLVPLPVDETKTIQGAPARHAPGRPDRLAPRAEPTGPALLVAVDVTARPDLAPLADPRDVAARQWWAGDGTAAVESIVLALEANGFKGLFFIDVLAGEALGDDLVRRLADTLNTRGHGLGVMINPEPWRGLSGDLAEMDDVAATSVACARYESIVGEAPGAVSFGPGLLDADTLAEVRRLGVKLVLADRTEQLGLPAWMRWRTASFAACDDLLVIPATMALSTPAHQRDRVVRHALHATDAMAADSASDLLAAAALAHPEGLITARIEPMELLRRSMVRSAAQAEAWNQAMTDRLPAWAEAGWERSPQGFPVLADRDEIKVEMMTALIAGLGRAGVAAINPRSAFTPGHLRSWAETRDAFEPLVEQRRGPRRFRPSAVRRYDAAFLQALKAAPA
;
A
#
# COMPACT_ATOMS: atom_id res chain seq x y z
N MET A 1 13.12 33.11 8.88
CA MET A 1 11.90 32.84 9.68
C MET A 1 10.74 32.49 8.74
N LYS A 2 10.20 31.27 8.81
CA LYS A 2 9.08 30.82 7.96
C LYS A 2 7.75 31.24 8.58
N THR A 3 7.06 32.21 7.97
CA THR A 3 5.67 32.53 8.27
C THR A 3 4.79 31.32 7.93
N ILE A 4 4.27 30.65 8.95
CA ILE A 4 3.23 29.63 8.82
C ILE A 4 1.94 30.36 8.38
N ARG A 5 1.71 30.47 7.05
CA ARG A 5 0.41 30.85 6.48
C ARG A 5 -0.51 29.63 6.57
N ARG A 6 -1.32 29.54 7.64
CA ARG A 6 -2.41 28.54 7.73
C ARG A 6 -3.51 28.93 6.74
N ARG A 7 -3.93 27.96 5.92
CA ARG A 7 -4.65 28.09 4.64
C ARG A 7 -6.14 28.48 4.80
N ALA A 8 -6.68 29.25 3.85
CA ALA A 8 -8.12 29.42 3.63
C ALA A 8 -8.78 28.09 3.21
N ALA A 9 -10.07 27.93 3.45
CA ALA A 9 -10.83 26.74 3.06
C ALA A 9 -10.79 26.52 1.53
N SER A 10 -10.42 25.31 1.10
CA SER A 10 -10.40 24.90 -0.31
C SER A 10 -11.82 24.49 -0.76
N PRO A 11 -12.40 25.10 -1.82
CA PRO A 11 -13.73 24.71 -2.31
C PRO A 11 -13.73 23.27 -2.85
N VAL A 12 -14.86 22.58 -2.71
CA VAL A 12 -15.11 21.24 -3.24
C VAL A 12 -15.86 21.37 -4.57
N LEU A 13 -15.28 20.85 -5.65
CA LEU A 13 -15.91 20.72 -6.95
C LEU A 13 -16.62 19.37 -7.00
N ARG A 14 -17.88 19.32 -7.44
CA ARG A 14 -18.67 18.09 -7.64
C ARG A 14 -19.24 18.03 -9.04
N TRP A 15 -19.49 16.82 -9.56
CA TRP A 15 -20.10 16.57 -10.87
C TRP A 15 -20.97 15.31 -10.84
N GLU A 16 -21.76 15.09 -11.89
CA GLU A 16 -22.62 13.90 -11.98
C GLU A 16 -21.82 12.65 -12.36
N SER A 17 -22.28 11.50 -11.89
CA SER A 17 -21.65 10.23 -12.25
C SER A 17 -21.92 9.90 -13.72
N ALA A 18 -20.87 9.59 -14.48
CA ALA A 18 -20.97 9.08 -15.84
C ALA A 18 -21.23 7.56 -15.90
N GLY A 19 -21.57 6.93 -14.77
CA GLY A 19 -21.75 5.49 -14.63
C GLY A 19 -20.62 4.81 -13.86
N PRO A 20 -20.76 3.49 -13.59
CA PRO A 20 -19.75 2.71 -12.89
C PRO A 20 -18.46 2.60 -13.73
N ASN A 21 -17.32 2.40 -13.07
CA ASN A 21 -16.01 2.20 -13.70
C ASN A 21 -15.54 3.32 -14.65
N GLN A 22 -15.83 4.58 -14.33
CA GLN A 22 -15.30 5.73 -15.06
C GLN A 22 -14.19 6.41 -14.27
N GLN A 23 -13.02 6.59 -14.89
CA GLN A 23 -11.98 7.46 -14.35
C GLN A 23 -12.21 8.89 -14.81
N TYR A 24 -12.35 9.81 -13.87
CA TYR A 24 -12.52 11.23 -14.11
C TYR A 24 -11.17 11.95 -14.06
N ARG A 25 -11.02 12.94 -14.94
CA ARG A 25 -9.95 13.94 -14.94
C ARG A 25 -10.56 15.33 -14.84
N VAL A 26 -10.24 16.07 -13.78
CA VAL A 26 -10.63 17.47 -13.66
C VAL A 26 -9.48 18.36 -14.06
N ILE A 27 -9.75 19.26 -15.00
CA ILE A 27 -8.79 20.27 -15.44
C ILE A 27 -9.32 21.63 -15.05
N VAL A 28 -8.51 22.37 -14.31
CA VAL A 28 -8.76 23.78 -14.00
C VAL A 28 -8.01 24.63 -15.00
N ARG A 29 -8.70 25.61 -15.58
CA ARG A 29 -8.18 26.61 -16.49
C ARG A 29 -8.15 27.96 -15.79
N ASN A 30 -7.01 28.64 -15.89
CA ASN A 30 -6.93 30.08 -15.68
C ASN A 30 -7.53 30.79 -16.92
N GLN A 31 -8.56 31.61 -16.73
CA GLN A 31 -9.29 32.28 -17.81
C GLN A 31 -8.47 33.41 -18.44
N ASP A 32 -7.64 34.11 -17.66
CA ASP A 32 -6.81 35.21 -18.14
C ASP A 32 -5.54 34.72 -18.83
N THR A 33 -4.85 33.75 -18.24
CA THR A 33 -3.61 33.21 -18.81
C THR A 33 -3.85 32.07 -19.80
N GLY A 34 -5.07 31.51 -19.81
CA GLY A 34 -5.40 30.30 -20.57
C GLY A 34 -4.75 29.02 -20.03
N GLU A 35 -3.95 29.12 -18.96
CA GLU A 35 -3.17 28.01 -18.42
C GLU A 35 -4.09 26.91 -17.89
N ARG A 36 -3.88 25.68 -18.36
CA ARG A 36 -4.68 24.51 -17.99
C ARG A 36 -3.85 23.57 -17.15
N ARG A 37 -4.37 23.18 -16.00
CA ARG A 37 -3.70 22.25 -15.10
C ARG A 37 -4.66 21.15 -14.65
N PRO A 38 -4.29 19.86 -14.79
CA PRO A 38 -5.05 18.79 -14.18
C PRO A 38 -4.91 18.90 -12.65
N VAL A 39 -6.05 18.91 -11.96
CA VAL A 39 -6.10 19.01 -10.49
C VAL A 39 -6.60 17.74 -9.85
N TYR A 40 -7.22 16.87 -10.64
CA TYR A 40 -7.76 15.60 -10.21
C TYR A 40 -7.66 14.58 -11.32
N ASP A 41 -7.23 13.37 -10.97
CA ASP A 41 -7.39 12.14 -11.74
C ASP A 41 -7.83 11.06 -10.75
N GLY A 42 -9.01 10.48 -10.95
CA GLY A 42 -9.55 9.46 -10.04
C GLY A 42 -11.02 9.13 -10.29
N PHE A 43 -11.64 8.39 -9.37
CA PHE A 43 -12.97 7.77 -9.58
C PHE A 43 -14.12 8.46 -8.83
N ARG A 44 -13.83 9.50 -8.04
CA ARG A 44 -14.84 10.24 -7.28
C ARG A 44 -15.57 11.20 -8.21
N THR A 45 -16.81 11.50 -7.86
CA THR A 45 -17.60 12.58 -8.44
C THR A 45 -17.33 13.94 -7.75
N GLU A 46 -16.23 14.03 -7.00
CA GLU A 46 -15.82 15.24 -6.31
C GLU A 46 -14.29 15.39 -6.16
N CYS A 47 -13.79 16.63 -6.17
CA CYS A 47 -12.41 16.94 -5.83
C CYS A 47 -12.27 18.30 -5.15
N ARG A 48 -11.23 18.48 -4.33
CA ARG A 48 -10.93 19.78 -3.70
C ARG A 48 -10.01 20.57 -4.61
N LEU A 49 -10.31 21.86 -4.81
CA LEU A 49 -9.41 22.74 -5.53
C LEU A 49 -8.08 22.88 -4.75
N PRO A 50 -6.92 22.57 -5.37
CA PRO A 50 -5.65 22.65 -4.66
C PRO A 50 -5.38 24.06 -4.15
N PRO A 51 -4.80 24.21 -2.95
CA PRO A 51 -4.57 25.51 -2.32
C PRO A 51 -3.55 26.39 -3.06
N ASP A 52 -2.84 25.81 -4.03
CA ASP A 52 -1.89 26.50 -4.88
C ASP A 52 -2.60 27.29 -6.01
N PHE A 53 -3.87 26.97 -6.30
CA PHE A 53 -4.78 27.83 -7.07
C PHE A 53 -5.30 28.90 -6.10
N ARG A 54 -4.52 29.98 -5.93
CA ARG A 54 -5.01 31.17 -5.23
C ARG A 54 -6.20 31.71 -5.99
N LEU A 55 -7.39 31.70 -5.38
CA LEU A 55 -8.60 32.27 -5.95
C LEU A 55 -8.42 33.79 -6.10
N THR A 56 -8.04 34.25 -7.28
CA THR A 56 -8.30 35.62 -7.74
C THR A 56 -9.67 35.64 -8.44
N PRO A 57 -10.46 36.71 -8.30
CA PRO A 57 -11.83 36.77 -8.82
C PRO A 57 -11.83 36.51 -10.33
N ASP A 58 -12.82 35.76 -10.82
CA ASP A 58 -13.15 35.59 -12.25
C ASP A 58 -12.22 34.70 -13.10
N GLN A 59 -11.11 34.24 -12.53
CA GLN A 59 -10.02 33.67 -13.33
C GLN A 59 -10.04 32.14 -13.45
N LEU A 60 -10.96 31.38 -12.84
CA LEU A 60 -10.88 29.91 -12.89
C LEU A 60 -12.16 29.25 -13.39
N ALA A 61 -12.03 28.35 -14.37
CA ALA A 61 -13.07 27.40 -14.72
C ALA A 61 -12.54 25.98 -14.65
N PHE A 62 -13.40 25.00 -14.39
CA PHE A 62 -13.02 23.60 -14.42
C PHE A 62 -13.85 22.82 -15.43
N ARG A 63 -13.25 21.81 -16.02
CA ARG A 63 -13.95 20.83 -16.87
C ARG A 63 -13.72 19.43 -16.32
N VAL A 64 -14.64 18.54 -16.60
CA VAL A 64 -14.54 17.13 -16.23
C VAL A 64 -14.43 16.30 -17.50
N MET A 65 -13.44 15.44 -17.54
CA MET A 65 -13.25 14.46 -18.60
C MET A 65 -13.34 13.06 -17.99
N ILE A 66 -13.71 12.07 -18.78
CA ILE A 66 -13.82 10.68 -18.35
C ILE A 66 -13.08 9.74 -19.29
N ARG A 67 -12.70 8.58 -18.79
CA ARG A 67 -12.38 7.43 -19.62
C ARG A 67 -12.81 6.15 -18.91
N PRO A 68 -13.04 5.06 -19.65
CA PRO A 68 -13.26 3.75 -19.05
C PRO A 68 -12.07 3.36 -18.16
N ALA A 69 -12.34 2.90 -16.94
CA ALA A 69 -11.31 2.49 -15.98
C ALA A 69 -10.53 1.24 -16.43
N ASP A 70 -11.21 0.41 -17.21
CA ASP A 70 -10.74 -0.83 -17.84
C ASP A 70 -9.88 -0.59 -19.09
N ASP A 71 -9.83 0.64 -19.62
CA ASP A 71 -8.90 1.05 -20.67
C ASP A 71 -8.08 2.28 -20.26
N PRO A 72 -6.99 2.11 -19.48
CA PRO A 72 -6.08 3.18 -19.12
C PRO A 72 -5.31 3.78 -20.31
N GLY A 73 -5.35 3.13 -21.49
CA GLY A 73 -4.81 3.66 -22.74
C GLY A 73 -5.80 4.60 -23.44
N ALA A 74 -7.09 4.49 -23.14
CA ALA A 74 -8.13 5.33 -23.71
C ALA A 74 -7.88 6.82 -23.44
N ARG A 75 -8.18 7.63 -24.46
CA ARG A 75 -8.18 9.07 -24.34
C ARG A 75 -9.35 9.51 -23.45
N PHE A 76 -9.08 10.46 -22.58
CA PHE A 76 -10.13 11.12 -21.82
C PHE A 76 -11.07 11.88 -22.77
N THR A 77 -12.36 11.52 -22.75
CA THR A 77 -13.45 12.21 -23.45
C THR A 77 -14.09 13.24 -22.52
N ARG A 78 -14.70 14.30 -23.07
CA ARG A 78 -15.27 15.37 -22.25
C ARG A 78 -16.62 14.93 -21.70
N LEU A 79 -16.80 15.02 -20.38
CA LEU A 79 -18.09 14.83 -19.71
C LEU A 79 -18.78 16.18 -19.49
N HIS A 80 -18.05 17.18 -18.99
CA HIS A 80 -18.53 18.55 -18.81
C HIS A 80 -17.55 19.54 -19.45
N GLU A 81 -18.09 20.58 -20.09
CA GLU A 81 -17.29 21.71 -20.57
C GLU A 81 -16.80 22.61 -19.41
N TYR A 82 -15.97 23.60 -19.71
CA TYR A 82 -15.43 24.51 -18.68
C TYR A 82 -16.54 25.32 -17.99
N ALA A 83 -16.84 24.98 -16.75
CA ALA A 83 -17.75 25.71 -15.86
C ALA A 83 -16.97 26.69 -14.98
N PRO A 84 -17.38 27.97 -14.86
CA PRO A 84 -16.77 28.92 -13.93
C PRO A 84 -16.83 28.43 -12.48
N ILE A 85 -15.72 28.53 -11.75
CA ILE A 85 -15.70 28.29 -10.31
C ILE A 85 -16.12 29.59 -9.63
N LEU A 86 -17.42 29.73 -9.31
CA LEU A 86 -17.92 30.85 -8.53
C LEU A 86 -17.22 30.87 -7.16
N ARG A 87 -16.74 32.04 -6.74
CA ARG A 87 -16.04 32.18 -5.47
C ARG A 87 -17.03 31.95 -4.31
N LEU A 88 -16.56 31.30 -3.26
CA LEU A 88 -17.13 31.48 -1.92
C LEU A 88 -16.86 32.94 -1.50
N GLY A 89 -17.79 33.83 -1.83
CA GLY A 89 -17.75 35.22 -1.38
C GLY A 89 -17.86 36.33 -2.43
N ASP A 90 -18.40 36.05 -3.61
CA ASP A 90 -18.89 37.11 -4.50
C ASP A 90 -20.40 37.39 -4.33
N ASP A 91 -21.08 36.64 -3.44
CA ASP A 91 -22.43 36.94 -2.94
C ASP A 91 -22.43 38.12 -1.93
N PHE A 92 -21.91 39.29 -2.32
CA PHE A 92 -22.10 40.52 -1.53
C PHE A 92 -23.56 41.02 -1.58
N ASP A 93 -24.38 40.39 -2.41
CA ASP A 93 -25.77 40.76 -2.69
C ASP A 93 -26.76 40.19 -1.66
N THR A 94 -26.35 39.22 -0.84
CA THR A 94 -27.18 38.69 0.26
C THR A 94 -26.67 39.22 1.61
N PRO A 95 -27.54 39.72 2.51
CA PRO A 95 -27.16 40.10 3.86
C PRO A 95 -26.77 38.85 4.67
N ALA A 96 -25.50 38.46 4.58
CA ALA A 96 -24.92 37.37 5.35
C ALA A 96 -24.40 37.88 6.70
N GLU A 97 -24.62 37.14 7.78
CA GLU A 97 -24.20 37.56 9.13
C GLU A 97 -22.68 37.71 9.27
N ASP A 98 -21.90 37.07 8.40
CA ASP A 98 -20.44 37.11 8.44
C ASP A 98 -19.82 38.10 7.43
N LEU A 99 -20.65 38.96 6.83
CA LEU A 99 -20.23 40.10 6.02
C LEU A 99 -19.80 41.27 6.93
N LEU A 100 -18.51 41.60 6.86
CA LEU A 100 -17.88 42.71 7.56
C LEU A 100 -17.83 43.93 6.64
N ILE A 101 -18.53 44.99 7.03
CA ILE A 101 -18.60 46.25 6.28
C ILE A 101 -17.91 47.35 7.08
N GLY A 102 -16.91 47.99 6.47
CA GLY A 102 -16.29 49.23 6.96
C GLY A 102 -16.98 50.45 6.36
N GLU A 103 -16.87 51.61 7.00
CA GLU A 103 -17.36 52.85 6.39
C GLU A 103 -16.40 53.31 5.30
N VAL A 104 -16.97 53.78 4.19
CA VAL A 104 -16.23 54.38 3.08
C VAL A 104 -15.50 55.64 3.57
N ALA A 105 -14.19 55.72 3.33
CA ALA A 105 -13.37 56.86 3.70
C ALA A 105 -13.00 57.71 2.45
N PRO A 106 -13.25 59.04 2.45
CA PRO A 106 -12.88 59.90 1.34
C PRO A 106 -11.37 59.85 1.05
N GLY A 107 -11.00 59.63 -0.21
CA GLY A 107 -9.61 59.54 -0.65
C GLY A 107 -8.88 58.26 -0.24
N ALA A 108 -9.62 57.22 0.16
CA ALA A 108 -9.05 55.89 0.38
C ALA A 108 -8.84 55.15 -0.94
N ASP A 109 -7.63 54.62 -1.16
CA ASP A 109 -7.31 53.82 -2.34
C ASP A 109 -7.34 52.30 -2.06
N GLN A 110 -7.36 51.90 -0.78
CA GLN A 110 -7.44 50.52 -0.35
C GLN A 110 -8.00 50.40 1.07
N TYR A 111 -8.58 49.26 1.40
CA TYR A 111 -9.02 48.86 2.73
C TYR A 111 -8.31 47.59 3.17
N ARG A 112 -8.02 47.45 4.46
CA ARG A 112 -7.33 46.29 5.04
C ARG A 112 -8.08 45.74 6.24
N LEU A 113 -8.51 44.49 6.16
CA LEU A 113 -9.08 43.72 7.27
C LEU A 113 -7.95 43.15 8.12
N LEU A 114 -8.01 43.43 9.42
CA LEU A 114 -7.21 42.76 10.45
C LEU A 114 -8.16 42.02 11.39
N VAL A 115 -7.88 40.76 11.71
CA VAL A 115 -8.58 40.01 12.77
C VAL A 115 -7.57 39.59 13.82
N ARG A 116 -7.85 39.82 15.09
CA ARG A 116 -6.94 39.54 16.22
C ARG A 116 -7.68 39.02 17.45
N ARG A 117 -6.93 38.46 18.39
CA ARG A 117 -7.42 38.22 19.75
C ARG A 117 -7.16 39.48 20.60
N PRO A 118 -8.06 39.86 21.52
CA PRO A 118 -7.81 40.94 22.47
C PRO A 118 -6.48 40.72 23.21
N GLY A 119 -5.67 41.78 23.33
CA GLY A 119 -4.36 41.73 24.00
C GLY A 119 -3.24 41.03 23.22
N VAL A 120 -3.47 40.59 21.98
CA VAL A 120 -2.43 39.98 21.11
C VAL A 120 -2.09 40.95 19.97
N ASP A 121 -0.84 41.40 19.93
CA ASP A 121 -0.35 42.37 18.93
C ASP A 121 -0.32 41.82 17.50
N ARG A 122 -0.26 40.50 17.34
CA ARG A 122 -0.16 39.87 16.02
C ARG A 122 -1.55 39.50 15.48
N PRO A 123 -1.95 40.02 14.29
CA PRO A 123 -3.21 39.63 13.67
C PRO A 123 -3.16 38.19 13.17
N LEU A 124 -4.30 37.49 13.32
CA LEU A 124 -4.57 36.17 12.77
C LEU A 124 -4.90 36.23 11.28
N VAL A 125 -5.65 37.27 10.88
CA VAL A 125 -6.04 37.54 9.49
C VAL A 125 -5.54 38.92 9.12
N ASP A 126 -4.99 39.03 7.93
CA ASP A 126 -4.48 40.28 7.36
C ASP A 126 -4.71 40.27 5.84
N MET A 127 -5.70 41.02 5.37
CA MET A 127 -6.17 41.02 3.98
C MET A 127 -6.46 42.44 3.50
N ALA A 128 -6.16 42.76 2.24
CA ALA A 128 -6.44 44.08 1.67
C ALA A 128 -7.24 44.00 0.36
N ARG A 129 -8.16 44.95 0.13
CA ARG A 129 -9.06 45.05 -1.03
C ARG A 129 -9.35 46.52 -1.39
N ALA A 130 -9.89 46.77 -2.59
CA ALA A 130 -10.29 48.11 -3.02
C ALA A 130 -11.57 48.62 -2.33
N GLU A 131 -12.46 47.71 -1.92
CA GLU A 131 -13.74 48.02 -1.29
C GLU A 131 -13.73 47.72 0.22
N PRO A 132 -14.52 48.43 1.05
CA PRO A 132 -14.60 48.22 2.49
C PRO A 132 -15.48 47.01 2.89
N ARG A 133 -15.56 45.99 2.04
CA ARG A 133 -16.39 44.80 2.26
C ARG A 133 -15.54 43.55 2.33
N PHE A 134 -15.66 42.81 3.42
CA PHE A 134 -14.92 41.57 3.66
C PHE A 134 -15.85 40.51 4.21
N LEU A 135 -15.51 39.25 3.98
CA LEU A 135 -16.18 38.13 4.62
C LEU A 135 -15.27 37.56 5.70
N LEU A 136 -15.85 37.14 6.82
CA LEU A 136 -15.09 36.54 7.90
C LEU A 136 -14.47 35.20 7.43
N PRO A 137 -13.16 34.96 7.65
CA PRO A 137 -12.54 33.72 7.19
C PRO A 137 -12.98 32.49 8.01
N PRO A 138 -13.44 31.40 7.36
CA PRO A 138 -13.86 30.19 8.06
C PRO A 138 -12.68 29.42 8.69
N GLY A 139 -12.97 28.68 9.76
CA GLY A 139 -12.07 27.69 10.37
C GLY A 139 -10.85 28.23 11.13
N GLN A 140 -10.58 29.54 11.12
CA GLN A 140 -9.45 30.16 11.82
C GLN A 140 -9.79 30.67 13.22
N LEU A 141 -11.08 30.87 13.50
CA LEU A 141 -11.58 31.47 14.74
C LEU A 141 -12.29 30.39 15.55
N ARG A 142 -11.53 29.65 16.37
CA ARG A 142 -12.08 28.62 17.27
C ARG A 142 -11.78 28.98 18.73
N ASP A 143 -12.78 28.82 19.57
CA ASP A 143 -12.77 28.99 21.03
C ASP A 143 -11.94 30.20 21.51
N GLY A 144 -12.60 31.36 21.57
CA GLY A 144 -12.02 32.59 22.09
C GLY A 144 -12.79 33.85 21.69
N GLN A 145 -12.46 34.99 22.30
CA GLN A 145 -12.92 36.30 21.88
C GLN A 145 -11.99 36.83 20.77
N PHE A 146 -12.57 37.37 19.71
CA PHE A 146 -11.84 37.94 18.58
C PHE A 146 -12.41 39.31 18.22
N GLU A 147 -11.56 40.16 17.69
CA GLU A 147 -11.91 41.49 17.20
C GLU A 147 -11.42 41.65 15.76
N TYR A 148 -12.12 42.47 14.99
CA TYR A 148 -11.71 42.85 13.65
C TYR A 148 -11.64 44.37 13.48
N ASP A 149 -10.74 44.81 12.60
CA ASP A 149 -10.54 46.19 12.19
C ASP A 149 -10.53 46.25 10.66
N ILE A 150 -11.26 47.21 10.07
CA ILE A 150 -11.18 47.52 8.63
C ILE A 150 -10.52 48.91 8.49
N LEU A 151 -9.26 48.92 8.08
CA LEU A 151 -8.43 50.11 8.01
C LEU A 151 -8.43 50.67 6.58
N PRO A 152 -8.90 51.90 6.33
CA PRO A 152 -8.69 52.56 5.04
C PRO A 152 -7.25 53.08 4.91
N ARG A 153 -6.68 53.01 3.71
CA ARG A 153 -5.41 53.64 3.34
C ARG A 153 -5.69 54.99 2.71
N VAL A 154 -5.32 56.07 3.39
CA VAL A 154 -5.50 57.44 2.92
C VAL A 154 -4.13 58.11 2.86
N ARG A 155 -3.75 58.65 1.70
CA ARG A 155 -2.41 59.24 1.46
C ARG A 155 -1.27 58.30 1.87
N GLY A 156 -1.38 57.01 1.50
CA GLY A 156 -0.37 55.99 1.77
C GLY A 156 -0.29 55.48 3.22
N ARG A 157 -1.14 55.95 4.15
CA ARG A 157 -1.15 55.49 5.55
C ARG A 157 -2.46 54.79 5.91
N TRP A 158 -2.36 53.65 6.60
CA TRP A 158 -3.49 52.96 7.20
C TRP A 158 -3.99 53.73 8.42
N ARG A 159 -5.25 54.14 8.41
CA ARG A 159 -5.87 54.89 9.52
C ARG A 159 -6.54 53.90 10.47
N ASN A 160 -6.19 54.00 11.76
CA ASN A 160 -6.65 53.06 12.78
C ASN A 160 -8.14 53.24 13.09
N ARG A 161 -8.84 52.13 13.35
CA ARG A 161 -10.23 52.11 13.85
C ARG A 161 -10.32 51.32 15.14
N LYS A 162 -11.47 51.44 15.79
CA LYS A 162 -11.81 50.72 17.02
C LYS A 162 -12.13 49.26 16.67
N GLY A 163 -11.48 48.33 17.36
CA GLY A 163 -11.74 46.88 17.22
C GLY A 163 -13.21 46.57 17.46
N LEU A 164 -13.85 45.93 16.49
CA LEU A 164 -15.22 45.45 16.60
C LEU A 164 -15.21 43.98 16.98
N ALA A 165 -16.04 43.60 17.96
CA ALA A 165 -16.13 42.21 18.41
C ALA A 165 -16.72 41.30 17.32
N ILE A 166 -16.09 40.15 17.10
CA ILE A 166 -16.60 39.07 16.25
C ILE A 166 -17.58 38.23 17.09
N LYS A 167 -18.84 38.19 16.68
CA LYS A 167 -19.88 37.40 17.35
C LYS A 167 -19.80 35.93 16.95
N ALA A 168 -20.24 35.03 17.82
CA ALA A 168 -20.29 33.59 17.53
C ALA A 168 -21.12 33.26 16.27
N ALA A 169 -22.22 33.99 16.05
CA ALA A 169 -23.06 33.85 14.86
C ALA A 169 -22.30 34.15 13.55
N MET A 170 -21.39 35.13 13.56
CA MET A 170 -20.53 35.44 12.40
C MET A 170 -19.57 34.29 12.09
N ILE A 171 -19.02 33.64 13.12
CA ILE A 171 -18.13 32.48 12.97
C ILE A 171 -18.91 31.29 12.40
N ALA A 172 -20.11 31.03 12.95
CA ALA A 172 -20.99 29.97 12.48
C ALA A 172 -21.40 30.18 11.01
N ALA A 173 -21.81 31.38 10.63
CA ALA A 173 -22.18 31.72 9.25
C ALA A 173 -20.98 31.62 8.28
N ALA A 174 -19.77 31.97 8.72
CA ALA A 174 -18.57 31.77 7.92
C ALA A 174 -18.27 30.29 7.68
N ASP A 175 -18.38 29.46 8.72
CA ASP A 175 -18.16 28.01 8.65
C ASP A 175 -19.25 27.30 7.83
N GLU A 176 -20.51 27.72 7.94
CA GLU A 176 -21.62 27.23 7.12
C GLU A 176 -21.43 27.60 5.65
N ARG A 177 -21.05 28.85 5.35
CA ARG A 177 -20.74 29.27 3.97
C ARG A 177 -19.64 28.39 3.37
N ALA A 178 -18.59 28.07 4.12
CA ALA A 178 -17.50 27.22 3.65
C ALA A 178 -17.94 25.80 3.26
N GLN A 179 -19.12 25.37 3.71
CA GLN A 179 -19.72 24.07 3.41
C GLN A 179 -20.78 24.14 2.30
N ARG A 180 -21.13 25.33 1.77
CA ARG A 180 -22.12 25.47 0.70
C ARG A 180 -21.68 24.79 -0.60
N LEU A 181 -22.64 24.12 -1.22
CA LEU A 181 -22.48 23.36 -2.47
C LEU A 181 -22.57 24.31 -3.68
N VAL A 182 -21.72 24.09 -4.69
CA VAL A 182 -21.83 24.79 -5.99
C VAL A 182 -22.51 23.82 -6.98
N PRO A 183 -23.81 24.00 -7.31
CA PRO A 183 -24.49 23.17 -8.29
C PRO A 183 -24.08 23.53 -9.72
N LEU A 184 -23.96 22.53 -10.58
CA LEU A 184 -23.73 22.69 -12.03
C LEU A 184 -25.07 22.90 -12.76
N PRO A 185 -25.11 23.65 -13.88
CA PRO A 185 -26.23 23.59 -14.82
C PRO A 185 -26.33 22.16 -15.37
N VAL A 186 -27.54 21.60 -15.35
CA VAL A 186 -27.83 20.27 -15.88
C VAL A 186 -27.80 20.35 -17.41
N ASP A 187 -26.78 19.76 -18.04
CA ASP A 187 -26.78 19.47 -19.48
C ASP A 187 -27.01 17.97 -19.69
N GLU A 188 -27.85 17.64 -20.67
CA GLU A 188 -28.37 16.31 -20.97
C GLU A 188 -27.26 15.23 -20.97
N THR A 189 -27.31 14.35 -19.96
CA THR A 189 -26.42 13.21 -19.80
C THR A 189 -26.48 12.29 -21.02
N LYS A 190 -25.41 12.26 -21.82
CA LYS A 190 -25.10 11.09 -22.66
C LYS A 190 -24.56 9.98 -21.78
N THR A 191 -25.41 9.05 -21.40
CA THR A 191 -25.01 7.80 -20.74
C THR A 191 -24.12 7.00 -21.69
N ILE A 192 -22.82 6.93 -21.39
CA ILE A 192 -21.89 6.08 -22.16
C ILE A 192 -21.99 4.67 -21.56
N GLN A 193 -22.50 3.70 -22.34
CA GLN A 193 -22.46 2.29 -21.97
C GLN A 193 -21.00 1.83 -21.90
N GLY A 194 -20.54 1.42 -20.71
CA GLY A 194 -19.20 0.83 -20.51
C GLY A 194 -19.13 -0.59 -21.07
N ALA A 195 -17.94 -1.01 -21.50
CA ALA A 195 -17.69 -2.38 -21.94
C ALA A 195 -17.79 -3.35 -20.74
N PRO A 196 -18.21 -4.61 -20.96
CA PRO A 196 -18.28 -5.61 -19.89
C PRO A 196 -16.88 -5.98 -19.38
N ALA A 197 -16.72 -6.02 -18.05
CA ALA A 197 -15.47 -6.47 -17.41
C ALA A 197 -15.12 -7.90 -17.86
N ARG A 198 -13.89 -8.13 -18.31
CA ARG A 198 -13.44 -9.42 -18.91
C ARG A 198 -13.56 -10.64 -17.99
N HIS A 199 -13.61 -10.48 -16.65
CA HIS A 199 -13.81 -11.59 -15.71
C HIS A 199 -14.74 -11.17 -14.56
N ALA A 200 -15.89 -11.81 -14.44
CA ALA A 200 -16.80 -11.65 -13.30
C ALA A 200 -16.21 -12.31 -12.04
N PRO A 201 -16.56 -11.84 -10.83
CA PRO A 201 -16.15 -12.49 -9.58
C PRO A 201 -16.55 -13.97 -9.53
N GLY A 202 -15.64 -14.81 -9.02
CA GLY A 202 -15.94 -16.20 -8.68
C GLY A 202 -16.99 -16.28 -7.58
N ARG A 203 -17.74 -17.38 -7.54
CA ARG A 203 -18.81 -17.58 -6.55
C ARG A 203 -18.30 -18.43 -5.37
N PRO A 204 -18.21 -17.89 -4.14
CA PRO A 204 -17.73 -18.66 -2.98
C PRO A 204 -18.52 -19.93 -2.68
N ASP A 205 -19.81 -19.96 -2.99
CA ASP A 205 -20.68 -21.14 -2.86
C ASP A 205 -20.33 -22.27 -3.83
N ARG A 206 -19.56 -22.00 -4.88
CA ARG A 206 -19.09 -23.01 -5.84
C ARG A 206 -17.76 -23.66 -5.45
N LEU A 207 -17.02 -23.09 -4.49
CA LEU A 207 -15.84 -23.75 -3.92
C LEU A 207 -16.22 -25.05 -3.19
N ALA A 208 -17.35 -25.06 -2.49
CA ALA A 208 -17.93 -26.25 -1.85
C ALA A 208 -19.41 -26.01 -1.49
N PRO A 209 -20.25 -27.06 -1.35
CA PRO A 209 -21.67 -26.92 -1.04
C PRO A 209 -21.98 -26.50 0.41
N ARG A 210 -21.02 -26.64 1.35
CA ARG A 210 -21.13 -26.18 2.75
C ARG A 210 -19.79 -25.59 3.23
N ALA A 211 -19.88 -24.57 4.09
CA ALA A 211 -18.73 -24.00 4.80
C ALA A 211 -18.59 -24.68 6.17
N GLU A 212 -17.36 -24.96 6.58
CA GLU A 212 -17.06 -25.36 7.96
C GLU A 212 -16.79 -24.13 8.83
N PRO A 213 -17.36 -24.00 10.03
CA PRO A 213 -17.06 -22.88 10.91
C PRO A 213 -15.62 -23.01 11.42
N THR A 214 -14.74 -22.08 11.01
CA THR A 214 -13.31 -22.14 11.32
C THR A 214 -12.85 -21.10 12.35
N GLY A 215 -13.65 -20.06 12.62
CA GLY A 215 -13.19 -18.91 13.41
C GLY A 215 -12.00 -18.21 12.74
N PRO A 216 -11.33 -17.26 13.43
CA PRO A 216 -10.09 -16.70 12.91
C PRO A 216 -8.99 -17.76 12.95
N ALA A 217 -8.30 -17.93 11.82
CA ALA A 217 -7.31 -18.97 11.63
C ALA A 217 -5.98 -18.38 11.15
N LEU A 218 -4.85 -18.87 11.66
CA LEU A 218 -3.51 -18.42 11.28
C LEU A 218 -2.85 -19.43 10.33
N LEU A 219 -2.40 -18.95 9.17
CA LEU A 219 -1.49 -19.64 8.27
C LEU A 219 -0.13 -18.94 8.29
N VAL A 220 0.94 -19.69 8.54
CA VAL A 220 2.31 -19.21 8.29
C VAL A 220 2.75 -19.66 6.90
N ALA A 221 3.02 -18.71 6.02
CA ALA A 221 3.51 -18.95 4.67
C ALA A 221 5.00 -18.60 4.60
N VAL A 222 5.81 -19.46 3.98
CA VAL A 222 7.27 -19.28 3.91
C VAL A 222 7.72 -19.40 2.47
N ASP A 223 8.38 -18.36 1.96
CA ASP A 223 8.95 -18.36 0.61
C ASP A 223 10.32 -19.01 0.64
N VAL A 224 10.50 -20.11 -0.08
CA VAL A 224 11.77 -20.82 -0.17
C VAL A 224 12.42 -20.51 -1.51
N THR A 225 13.10 -19.37 -1.56
CA THR A 225 13.89 -18.91 -2.72
C THR A 225 15.36 -19.24 -2.55
N ALA A 226 16.15 -19.13 -3.63
CA ALA A 226 17.61 -19.16 -3.56
C ALA A 226 18.23 -17.90 -4.18
N ARG A 227 19.33 -17.45 -3.58
CA ARG A 227 20.05 -16.22 -3.91
C ARG A 227 21.56 -16.47 -3.90
N PRO A 228 22.14 -16.97 -5.00
CA PRO A 228 23.58 -17.20 -5.14
C PRO A 228 24.47 -16.06 -4.63
N ASP A 229 24.10 -14.82 -4.92
CA ASP A 229 24.84 -13.61 -4.52
C ASP A 229 25.04 -13.48 -3.00
N LEU A 230 24.14 -14.06 -2.21
CA LEU A 230 24.18 -14.04 -0.75
C LEU A 230 25.09 -15.13 -0.14
N ALA A 231 25.49 -16.15 -0.89
CA ALA A 231 26.31 -17.24 -0.36
C ALA A 231 27.80 -16.85 -0.31
N PRO A 232 28.52 -17.07 0.81
CA PRO A 232 29.94 -16.73 0.91
C PRO A 232 30.80 -17.36 -0.19
N LEU A 233 30.47 -18.59 -0.61
CA LEU A 233 31.15 -19.30 -1.68
C LEU A 233 30.28 -19.34 -2.94
N ALA A 234 30.92 -19.28 -4.11
CA ALA A 234 30.29 -19.54 -5.40
C ALA A 234 30.20 -21.07 -5.61
N ASP A 235 29.33 -21.73 -4.85
CA ASP A 235 29.08 -23.18 -4.90
C ASP A 235 27.59 -23.46 -4.65
N PRO A 236 26.88 -24.18 -5.54
CA PRO A 236 25.49 -24.57 -5.34
C PRO A 236 25.19 -25.28 -4.01
N ARG A 237 26.13 -26.08 -3.50
CA ARG A 237 25.98 -26.78 -2.22
C ARG A 237 26.09 -25.83 -1.04
N ASP A 238 26.96 -24.81 -1.11
CA ASP A 238 27.05 -23.77 -0.06
C ASP A 238 25.77 -22.91 -0.06
N VAL A 239 25.24 -22.58 -1.25
CA VAL A 239 23.95 -21.88 -1.38
C VAL A 239 22.85 -22.67 -0.68
N ALA A 240 22.65 -23.94 -1.04
CA ALA A 240 21.60 -24.76 -0.46
C ALA A 240 21.82 -25.02 1.04
N ALA A 241 23.06 -25.28 1.47
CA ALA A 241 23.37 -25.51 2.89
C ALA A 241 23.04 -24.29 3.75
N ARG A 242 23.36 -23.07 3.29
CA ARG A 242 23.12 -21.86 4.10
C ARG A 242 21.70 -21.31 3.98
N GLN A 243 21.05 -21.50 2.83
CA GLN A 243 19.75 -20.89 2.57
C GLN A 243 18.61 -21.84 2.85
N TRP A 244 18.78 -23.13 2.57
CA TRP A 244 17.71 -24.12 2.68
C TRP A 244 17.91 -25.04 3.88
N TRP A 245 18.95 -25.87 3.86
CA TRP A 245 19.11 -26.90 4.90
C TRP A 245 20.55 -27.38 5.03
N ALA A 246 21.12 -27.27 6.24
CA ALA A 246 22.45 -27.77 6.57
C ALA A 246 22.38 -29.00 7.49
N GLY A 247 21.29 -29.16 8.26
CA GLY A 247 21.10 -30.24 9.24
C GLY A 247 21.66 -29.94 10.63
N ASP A 248 22.32 -28.79 10.80
CA ASP A 248 22.86 -28.29 12.06
C ASP A 248 22.04 -27.10 12.63
N GLY A 249 20.92 -26.76 12.00
CA GLY A 249 20.08 -25.63 12.39
C GLY A 249 20.55 -24.26 11.90
N THR A 250 21.61 -24.17 11.10
CA THR A 250 22.20 -22.87 10.69
C THR A 250 21.61 -22.31 9.41
N ALA A 251 20.94 -23.13 8.59
CA ALA A 251 20.34 -22.67 7.35
C ALA A 251 19.14 -21.74 7.62
N ALA A 252 18.86 -20.81 6.71
CA ALA A 252 17.78 -19.84 6.89
C ALA A 252 16.39 -20.48 6.97
N VAL A 253 16.06 -21.38 6.03
CA VAL A 253 14.78 -22.11 6.04
C VAL A 253 14.72 -23.10 7.22
N GLU A 254 15.81 -23.80 7.51
CA GLU A 254 15.93 -24.67 8.68
C GLU A 254 15.67 -23.93 10.00
N SER A 255 16.24 -22.74 10.16
CA SER A 255 16.02 -21.89 11.35
C SER A 255 14.54 -21.52 11.52
N ILE A 256 13.84 -21.24 10.42
CA ILE A 256 12.39 -20.97 10.44
C ILE A 256 11.61 -22.22 10.83
N VAL A 257 11.94 -23.38 10.26
CA VAL A 257 11.30 -24.65 10.60
C VAL A 257 11.43 -24.96 12.09
N LEU A 258 12.64 -24.85 12.63
CA LEU A 258 12.90 -25.08 14.05
C LEU A 258 12.14 -24.11 14.94
N ALA A 259 12.06 -22.82 14.56
CA ALA A 259 11.31 -21.83 15.31
C ALA A 259 9.79 -22.07 15.25
N LEU A 260 9.25 -22.50 14.12
CA LEU A 260 7.83 -22.86 13.99
C LEU A 260 7.49 -24.06 14.87
N GLU A 261 8.29 -25.12 14.82
CA GLU A 261 8.05 -26.34 15.58
C GLU A 261 8.20 -26.13 17.09
N ALA A 262 9.19 -25.33 17.51
CA ALA A 262 9.35 -24.94 18.91
C ALA A 262 8.12 -24.21 19.47
N ASN A 263 7.32 -23.58 18.60
CA ASN A 263 6.09 -22.87 18.95
C ASN A 263 4.82 -23.63 18.52
N GLY A 264 4.94 -24.91 18.15
CA GLY A 264 3.79 -25.75 17.81
C GLY A 264 3.12 -25.46 16.46
N PHE A 265 3.79 -24.73 15.56
CA PHE A 265 3.25 -24.36 14.25
C PHE A 265 3.67 -25.29 13.11
N LYS A 266 2.82 -25.35 12.08
CA LYS A 266 3.15 -25.90 10.77
C LYS A 266 3.01 -24.82 9.70
N GLY A 267 4.09 -24.54 8.97
CA GLY A 267 4.09 -23.63 7.83
C GLY A 267 3.71 -24.29 6.50
N LEU A 268 3.27 -23.46 5.55
CA LEU A 268 3.17 -23.77 4.12
C LEU A 268 4.38 -23.17 3.41
N PHE A 269 5.22 -24.02 2.82
CA PHE A 269 6.49 -23.63 2.19
C PHE A 269 6.34 -23.61 0.67
N PHE A 270 6.53 -22.43 0.06
CA PHE A 270 6.50 -22.25 -1.38
C PHE A 270 7.91 -22.42 -1.93
N ILE A 271 8.18 -23.58 -2.53
CA ILE A 271 9.50 -23.97 -3.01
C ILE A 271 9.73 -23.44 -4.42
N ASP A 272 10.79 -22.67 -4.61
CA ASP A 272 11.28 -22.28 -5.93
C ASP A 272 11.94 -23.50 -6.60
N VAL A 273 11.14 -24.26 -7.34
CA VAL A 273 11.60 -25.48 -8.02
C VAL A 273 12.42 -25.20 -9.26
N LEU A 274 12.33 -23.99 -9.82
CA LEU A 274 13.15 -23.57 -10.96
C LEU A 274 14.61 -23.38 -10.54
N ALA A 275 14.86 -23.07 -9.27
CA ALA A 275 16.20 -23.11 -8.66
C ALA A 275 16.88 -24.48 -8.81
N GLY A 276 16.12 -25.56 -9.02
CA GLY A 276 16.65 -26.91 -9.28
C GLY A 276 17.51 -26.99 -10.53
N GLU A 277 17.30 -26.13 -11.53
CA GLU A 277 18.17 -26.05 -12.71
C GLU A 277 19.57 -25.55 -12.36
N ALA A 278 19.66 -24.62 -11.39
CA ALA A 278 20.90 -24.04 -10.95
C ALA A 278 21.59 -24.89 -9.86
N LEU A 279 20.81 -25.38 -8.91
CA LEU A 279 21.30 -26.02 -7.69
C LEU A 279 21.34 -27.54 -7.79
N GLY A 280 20.51 -28.13 -8.65
CA GLY A 280 20.31 -29.56 -8.79
C GLY A 280 19.02 -30.03 -8.11
N ASP A 281 18.21 -30.79 -8.86
CA ASP A 281 16.89 -31.28 -8.41
C ASP A 281 16.96 -32.14 -7.14
N ASP A 282 18.06 -32.84 -6.90
CA ASP A 282 18.25 -33.64 -5.69
C ASP A 282 18.24 -32.79 -4.41
N LEU A 283 18.70 -31.53 -4.47
CA LEU A 283 18.65 -30.62 -3.32
C LEU A 283 17.23 -30.15 -3.06
N VAL A 284 16.48 -29.82 -4.11
CA VAL A 284 15.06 -29.43 -4.02
C VAL A 284 14.24 -30.59 -3.47
N ARG A 285 14.44 -31.81 -3.99
CA ARG A 285 13.78 -33.03 -3.52
C ARG A 285 14.05 -33.30 -2.05
N ARG A 286 15.32 -33.27 -1.63
CA ARG A 286 15.70 -33.46 -0.21
C ARG A 286 15.03 -32.45 0.71
N LEU A 287 14.94 -31.18 0.29
CA LEU A 287 14.25 -30.15 1.06
C LEU A 287 12.74 -30.44 1.16
N ALA A 288 12.09 -30.74 0.03
CA ALA A 288 10.67 -31.06 -0.01
C ALA A 288 10.34 -32.29 0.87
N ASP A 289 11.10 -33.37 0.74
CA ASP A 289 10.96 -34.58 1.56
C ASP A 289 11.13 -34.30 3.04
N THR A 290 12.12 -33.47 3.40
CA THR A 290 12.37 -33.06 4.79
C THR A 290 11.20 -32.28 5.36
N LEU A 291 10.72 -31.25 4.65
CA LEU A 291 9.56 -30.44 5.08
C LEU A 291 8.29 -31.29 5.20
N ASN A 292 8.03 -32.17 4.23
CA ASN A 292 6.87 -33.06 4.23
C ASN A 292 6.90 -34.06 5.39
N THR A 293 8.07 -34.69 5.64
CA THR A 293 8.29 -35.63 6.75
C THR A 293 8.08 -34.96 8.11
N ARG A 294 8.46 -33.68 8.24
CA ARG A 294 8.21 -32.87 9.43
C ARG A 294 6.75 -32.39 9.54
N GLY A 295 5.89 -32.72 8.58
CA GLY A 295 4.46 -32.40 8.62
C GLY A 295 4.12 -30.98 8.16
N HIS A 296 5.03 -30.29 7.47
CA HIS A 296 4.73 -29.01 6.84
C HIS A 296 3.97 -29.19 5.53
N GLY A 297 3.25 -28.14 5.12
CA GLY A 297 2.60 -28.09 3.82
C GLY A 297 3.58 -27.60 2.75
N LEU A 298 3.37 -28.04 1.52
CA LEU A 298 4.19 -27.66 0.37
C LEU A 298 3.33 -26.92 -0.67
N GLY A 299 3.95 -25.93 -1.31
CA GLY A 299 3.45 -25.25 -2.49
C GLY A 299 4.62 -24.89 -3.40
N VAL A 300 4.32 -24.32 -4.56
CA VAL A 300 5.35 -23.90 -5.53
C VAL A 300 5.48 -22.37 -5.55
N MET A 301 6.71 -21.89 -5.54
CA MET A 301 7.02 -20.50 -5.85
C MET A 301 7.32 -20.38 -7.34
N ILE A 302 6.57 -19.54 -8.05
CA ILE A 302 6.79 -19.23 -9.46
C ILE A 302 7.61 -17.95 -9.53
N ASN A 303 8.91 -18.08 -9.78
CA ASN A 303 9.83 -16.96 -9.90
C ASN A 303 10.93 -17.27 -10.92
N PRO A 304 10.69 -17.14 -12.24
CA PRO A 304 11.68 -17.44 -13.25
C PRO A 304 12.80 -16.40 -13.33
N GLU A 305 12.55 -15.14 -12.94
CA GLU A 305 13.48 -14.01 -13.10
C GLU A 305 14.92 -14.27 -12.61
N PRO A 306 15.18 -14.84 -11.42
CA PRO A 306 16.54 -15.14 -10.97
C PRO A 306 17.28 -16.17 -11.85
N TRP A 307 16.53 -16.96 -12.60
CA TRP A 307 17.03 -18.11 -13.36
C TRP A 307 16.99 -17.85 -14.87
N ARG A 308 16.33 -16.78 -15.33
CA ARG A 308 16.36 -16.30 -16.72
C ARG A 308 17.82 -16.01 -17.09
N GLY A 309 18.37 -16.83 -17.97
CA GLY A 309 19.79 -16.76 -18.39
C GLY A 309 20.62 -18.00 -18.05
N LEU A 310 20.14 -18.90 -17.19
CA LEU A 310 20.80 -20.19 -16.92
C LEU A 310 20.42 -21.27 -17.92
N SER A 311 19.18 -21.21 -18.41
CA SER A 311 18.62 -22.09 -19.42
C SER A 311 18.06 -21.24 -20.55
N GLY A 312 18.46 -21.55 -21.79
CA GLY A 312 17.94 -20.86 -22.97
C GLY A 312 16.41 -20.95 -23.06
N ASP A 313 15.84 -22.07 -22.62
CA ASP A 313 14.40 -22.31 -22.65
C ASP A 313 13.65 -21.34 -21.71
N LEU A 314 14.15 -21.12 -20.48
CA LEU A 314 13.52 -20.18 -19.53
C LEU A 314 13.69 -18.71 -19.95
N ALA A 315 14.76 -18.37 -20.66
CA ALA A 315 15.02 -16.99 -21.08
C ALA A 315 14.01 -16.48 -22.13
N GLU A 316 13.47 -17.39 -22.95
CA GLU A 316 12.50 -17.07 -24.01
C GLU A 316 11.05 -17.27 -23.57
N MET A 317 10.81 -17.81 -22.37
CA MET A 317 9.47 -18.10 -21.85
C MET A 317 8.75 -16.86 -21.32
N ASP A 318 7.49 -16.72 -21.75
CA ASP A 318 6.55 -15.85 -21.07
C ASP A 318 6.15 -16.41 -19.69
N ASP A 319 5.51 -15.58 -18.87
CA ASP A 319 5.21 -15.92 -17.48
C ASP A 319 4.15 -17.03 -17.36
N VAL A 320 3.32 -17.21 -18.38
CA VAL A 320 2.32 -18.30 -18.47
C VAL A 320 3.03 -19.64 -18.71
N ALA A 321 3.95 -19.68 -19.67
CA ALA A 321 4.76 -20.86 -19.95
C ALA A 321 5.64 -21.22 -18.74
N ALA A 322 6.26 -20.22 -18.10
CA ALA A 322 7.04 -20.42 -16.88
C ALA A 322 6.20 -20.98 -15.72
N THR A 323 4.96 -20.51 -15.55
CA THR A 323 4.00 -21.05 -14.57
C THR A 323 3.73 -22.53 -14.82
N SER A 324 3.48 -22.91 -16.07
CA SER A 324 3.26 -24.29 -16.49
C SER A 324 4.47 -25.19 -16.18
N VAL A 325 5.67 -24.74 -16.54
CA VAL A 325 6.92 -25.48 -16.29
C VAL A 325 7.18 -25.63 -14.80
N ALA A 326 7.01 -24.57 -14.02
CA ALA A 326 7.22 -24.63 -12.58
C ALA A 326 6.29 -25.66 -11.92
N CYS A 327 5.00 -25.69 -12.30
CA CYS A 327 4.05 -26.66 -11.76
C CYS A 327 4.37 -28.10 -12.17
N ALA A 328 4.72 -28.32 -13.45
CA ALA A 328 5.11 -29.65 -13.92
C ALA A 328 6.41 -30.14 -13.25
N ARG A 329 7.37 -29.24 -13.04
CA ARG A 329 8.63 -29.56 -12.34
C ARG A 329 8.39 -29.85 -10.87
N TYR A 330 7.52 -29.10 -10.21
CA TYR A 330 7.09 -29.39 -8.85
C TYR A 330 6.49 -30.81 -8.75
N GLU A 331 5.58 -31.16 -9.64
CA GLU A 331 4.97 -32.50 -9.66
C GLU A 331 6.02 -33.60 -9.90
N SER A 332 6.99 -33.36 -10.78
CA SER A 332 8.09 -34.30 -11.01
C SER A 332 9.02 -34.47 -9.80
N ILE A 333 9.18 -33.45 -8.96
CA ILE A 333 10.10 -33.48 -7.81
C ILE A 333 9.41 -34.02 -6.57
N VAL A 334 8.19 -33.54 -6.29
CA VAL A 334 7.42 -33.83 -5.08
C VAL A 334 6.51 -35.06 -5.25
N GLY A 335 6.16 -35.41 -6.49
CA GLY A 335 5.31 -36.55 -6.82
C GLY A 335 3.81 -36.26 -6.83
N GLU A 336 3.41 -35.01 -6.62
CA GLU A 336 2.01 -34.57 -6.67
C GLU A 336 1.89 -33.15 -7.26
N ALA A 337 0.77 -32.86 -7.93
CA ALA A 337 0.49 -31.52 -8.45
C ALA A 337 0.40 -30.48 -7.31
N PRO A 338 0.85 -29.23 -7.53
CA PRO A 338 0.83 -28.22 -6.48
C PRO A 338 -0.61 -27.82 -6.13
N GLY A 339 -0.97 -27.94 -4.84
CA GLY A 339 -2.26 -27.44 -4.34
C GLY A 339 -2.28 -25.91 -4.14
N ALA A 340 -1.10 -25.31 -3.97
CA ALA A 340 -0.91 -23.90 -3.67
C ALA A 340 0.28 -23.30 -4.44
N VAL A 341 0.12 -22.07 -4.91
CA VAL A 341 1.18 -21.29 -5.59
C VAL A 341 1.40 -19.94 -4.91
N SER A 342 2.62 -19.44 -5.01
CA SER A 342 3.00 -18.04 -4.76
C SER A 342 3.81 -17.54 -5.95
N PHE A 343 3.84 -16.22 -6.15
CA PHE A 343 4.55 -15.60 -7.26
C PHE A 343 5.72 -14.76 -6.79
N GLY A 344 6.73 -14.63 -7.65
CA GLY A 344 7.71 -13.56 -7.56
C GLY A 344 7.10 -12.19 -7.94
N PRO A 345 7.80 -11.09 -7.61
CA PRO A 345 7.29 -9.74 -7.84
C PRO A 345 6.93 -9.47 -9.31
N GLY A 346 5.69 -9.03 -9.56
CA GLY A 346 5.25 -8.57 -10.88
C GLY A 346 4.76 -9.66 -11.85
N LEU A 347 4.79 -10.94 -11.45
CA LEU A 347 4.41 -12.07 -12.31
C LEU A 347 2.92 -12.46 -12.23
N LEU A 348 2.23 -12.03 -11.16
CA LEU A 348 0.82 -12.34 -10.98
C LEU A 348 -0.07 -11.37 -11.77
N ASP A 349 -0.73 -11.87 -12.81
CA ASP A 349 -1.70 -11.14 -13.62
C ASP A 349 -2.92 -12.01 -13.96
N ALA A 350 -3.78 -11.54 -14.86
CA ALA A 350 -4.98 -12.27 -15.25
C ALA A 350 -4.68 -13.56 -16.02
N ASP A 351 -3.62 -13.57 -16.83
CA ASP A 351 -3.28 -14.68 -17.72
C ASP A 351 -2.56 -15.78 -16.92
N THR A 352 -1.61 -15.41 -16.05
CA THR A 352 -0.97 -16.37 -15.13
C THR A 352 -1.95 -16.94 -14.11
N LEU A 353 -2.92 -16.15 -13.64
CA LEU A 353 -3.99 -16.65 -12.78
C LEU A 353 -4.92 -17.65 -13.50
N ALA A 354 -5.24 -17.40 -14.78
CA ALA A 354 -6.03 -18.31 -15.59
C ALA A 354 -5.29 -19.63 -15.82
N GLU A 355 -3.97 -19.55 -16.00
CA GLU A 355 -3.10 -20.71 -16.17
C GLU A 355 -3.01 -21.55 -14.90
N VAL A 356 -2.82 -20.93 -13.73
CA VAL A 356 -2.85 -21.59 -12.42
C VAL A 356 -4.16 -22.36 -12.24
N ARG A 357 -5.29 -21.74 -12.61
CA ARG A 357 -6.60 -22.41 -12.58
C ARG A 357 -6.65 -23.62 -13.51
N ARG A 358 -6.16 -23.48 -14.75
CA ARG A 358 -6.12 -24.58 -15.74
C ARG A 358 -5.31 -25.77 -15.23
N LEU A 359 -4.23 -25.51 -14.48
CA LEU A 359 -3.38 -26.51 -13.86
C LEU A 359 -4.00 -27.16 -12.61
N GLY A 360 -5.21 -26.73 -12.20
CA GLY A 360 -5.97 -27.35 -11.11
C GLY A 360 -5.58 -26.89 -9.71
N VAL A 361 -4.67 -25.91 -9.59
CA VAL A 361 -4.26 -25.31 -8.32
C VAL A 361 -5.46 -24.66 -7.63
N LYS A 362 -5.54 -24.78 -6.30
CA LYS A 362 -6.69 -24.31 -5.51
C LYS A 362 -6.45 -23.00 -4.78
N LEU A 363 -5.18 -22.65 -4.55
CA LEU A 363 -4.79 -21.54 -3.72
C LEU A 363 -3.68 -20.73 -4.37
N VAL A 364 -3.87 -19.41 -4.45
CA VAL A 364 -2.83 -18.44 -4.81
C VAL A 364 -2.60 -17.55 -3.61
N LEU A 365 -1.40 -17.57 -3.05
CA LEU A 365 -0.97 -16.56 -2.10
C LEU A 365 -0.52 -15.33 -2.90
N ALA A 366 -1.11 -14.18 -2.60
CA ALA A 366 -0.81 -12.92 -3.28
C ALA A 366 -0.41 -11.84 -2.27
N ASP A 367 0.83 -11.38 -2.31
CA ASP A 367 1.19 -10.15 -1.62
C ASP A 367 0.51 -8.93 -2.27
N ARG A 368 0.63 -7.79 -1.60
CA ARG A 368 -0.05 -6.59 -2.08
C ARG A 368 0.58 -5.99 -3.35
N THR A 369 1.82 -6.32 -3.65
CA THR A 369 2.53 -5.90 -4.86
C THR A 369 2.14 -6.77 -6.05
N GLU A 370 2.05 -8.08 -5.87
CA GLU A 370 1.53 -9.08 -6.80
C GLU A 370 0.07 -8.80 -7.14
N GLN A 371 -0.76 -8.41 -6.16
CA GLN A 371 -2.15 -8.01 -6.42
C GLN A 371 -2.29 -6.85 -7.42
N LEU A 372 -1.24 -6.05 -7.67
CA LEU A 372 -1.33 -4.94 -8.62
C LEU A 372 -1.47 -5.41 -10.08
N GLY A 373 -0.95 -6.60 -10.42
CA GLY A 373 -1.08 -7.17 -11.75
C GLY A 373 -2.46 -7.80 -12.01
N LEU A 374 -3.22 -8.11 -10.95
CA LEU A 374 -4.57 -8.68 -11.06
C LEU A 374 -5.62 -7.70 -11.62
N PRO A 375 -6.79 -8.19 -12.08
CA PRO A 375 -7.94 -7.36 -12.41
C PRO A 375 -8.35 -6.39 -11.28
N ALA A 376 -8.85 -5.21 -11.64
CA ALA A 376 -9.14 -4.12 -10.70
C ALA A 376 -9.96 -4.53 -9.46
N TRP A 377 -10.98 -5.38 -9.62
CA TRP A 377 -11.84 -5.83 -8.53
C TRP A 377 -11.16 -6.77 -7.51
N MET A 378 -10.04 -7.39 -7.91
CA MET A 378 -9.20 -8.24 -7.06
C MET A 378 -8.09 -7.44 -6.36
N ARG A 379 -7.79 -6.23 -6.83
CA ARG A 379 -6.71 -5.41 -6.28
C ARG A 379 -7.08 -4.93 -4.88
N TRP A 380 -6.08 -4.87 -4.00
CA TRP A 380 -6.20 -4.30 -2.66
C TRP A 380 -7.14 -5.01 -1.70
N ARG A 381 -7.56 -6.23 -2.06
CA ARG A 381 -8.30 -7.11 -1.17
C ARG A 381 -7.42 -7.45 0.02
N THR A 382 -8.00 -7.35 1.21
CA THR A 382 -7.33 -7.67 2.48
C THR A 382 -7.80 -8.99 3.08
N ALA A 383 -8.90 -9.54 2.57
CA ALA A 383 -9.44 -10.84 2.92
C ALA A 383 -9.36 -11.80 1.71
N SER A 384 -9.34 -13.11 1.97
CA SER A 384 -9.35 -14.13 0.93
C SER A 384 -10.62 -14.06 0.08
N PHE A 385 -10.50 -14.23 -1.23
CA PHE A 385 -11.63 -14.13 -2.16
C PHE A 385 -11.57 -15.18 -3.25
N ALA A 386 -12.74 -15.62 -3.71
CA ALA A 386 -12.88 -16.53 -4.84
C ALA A 386 -12.57 -15.76 -6.14
N ALA A 387 -11.39 -15.99 -6.71
CA ALA A 387 -11.04 -15.43 -8.02
C ALA A 387 -11.84 -16.11 -9.14
N CYS A 388 -12.09 -17.40 -8.98
CA CYS A 388 -12.94 -18.25 -9.81
C CYS A 388 -13.70 -19.23 -8.91
N ASP A 389 -14.62 -20.00 -9.48
CA ASP A 389 -15.46 -20.97 -8.76
C ASP A 389 -14.65 -22.07 -8.04
N ASP A 390 -13.39 -22.27 -8.41
CA ASP A 390 -12.50 -23.33 -7.92
C ASP A 390 -11.10 -22.83 -7.50
N LEU A 391 -10.90 -21.51 -7.43
CA LEU A 391 -9.61 -20.88 -7.10
C LEU A 391 -9.78 -19.78 -6.06
N LEU A 392 -9.10 -19.94 -4.92
CA LEU A 392 -9.05 -18.96 -3.84
C LEU A 392 -7.75 -18.14 -3.94
N VAL A 393 -7.87 -16.81 -3.97
CA VAL A 393 -6.73 -15.91 -3.80
C VAL A 393 -6.70 -15.44 -2.36
N ILE A 394 -5.53 -15.56 -1.74
CA ILE A 394 -5.29 -15.25 -0.33
C ILE A 394 -4.31 -14.09 -0.25
N PRO A 395 -4.77 -12.88 0.09
CA PRO A 395 -3.90 -11.76 0.40
C PRO A 395 -2.97 -12.06 1.58
N ALA A 396 -1.69 -11.66 1.47
CA ALA A 396 -0.80 -11.62 2.62
C ALA A 396 -1.31 -10.60 3.66
N THR A 397 -1.70 -11.05 4.85
CA THR A 397 -2.20 -10.17 5.93
C THR A 397 -1.07 -9.42 6.59
N MET A 398 0.04 -10.12 6.88
CA MET A 398 1.24 -9.55 7.47
C MET A 398 2.50 -10.19 6.88
N ALA A 399 3.58 -9.41 6.85
CA ALA A 399 4.92 -9.89 6.50
C ALA A 399 5.81 -9.79 7.74
N LEU A 400 6.36 -10.92 8.18
CA LEU A 400 7.33 -10.93 9.27
C LEU A 400 8.68 -10.46 8.72
N SER A 401 9.16 -9.34 9.23
CA SER A 401 10.45 -8.76 8.86
C SER A 401 11.18 -8.28 10.11
N THR A 402 12.52 -8.40 10.12
CA THR A 402 13.34 -7.76 11.14
C THR A 402 13.41 -6.26 10.80
N PRO A 403 13.37 -5.34 11.78
CA PRO A 403 13.39 -3.90 11.54
C PRO A 403 14.58 -3.50 10.65
N ALA A 404 14.29 -3.16 9.39
CA ALA A 404 15.30 -3.05 8.34
C ALA A 404 16.02 -1.69 8.28
N HIS A 405 15.79 -0.75 9.21
CA HIS A 405 16.35 0.60 9.06
C HIS A 405 17.75 0.72 9.68
N GLN A 406 18.75 1.10 8.89
CA GLN A 406 20.08 1.53 9.38
C GLN A 406 20.04 2.68 10.41
N ARG A 407 18.92 3.42 10.49
CA ARG A 407 18.69 4.50 11.47
C ARG A 407 18.07 4.03 12.78
N ASP A 408 17.52 2.82 12.81
CA ASP A 408 17.04 2.15 14.03
C ASP A 408 18.18 1.42 14.75
N ARG A 409 19.44 1.66 14.33
CA ARG A 409 20.68 1.46 15.13
C ARG A 409 20.74 2.40 16.34
N VAL A 410 19.61 2.59 17.04
CA VAL A 410 19.58 3.34 18.30
C VAL A 410 20.25 2.46 19.36
N VAL A 411 21.53 2.77 19.58
CA VAL A 411 22.22 2.80 20.88
C VAL A 411 21.85 1.70 21.86
N ARG A 412 22.77 0.73 22.04
CA ARG A 412 23.00 -0.09 23.25
C ARG A 412 21.79 -0.23 24.18
N HIS A 413 20.95 -1.23 23.93
CA HIS A 413 20.15 -1.84 25.00
C HIS A 413 20.52 -3.32 25.07
N ALA A 414 20.85 -3.79 26.27
CA ALA A 414 21.16 -5.19 26.51
C ALA A 414 19.95 -6.06 26.09
N LEU A 415 20.24 -7.09 25.30
CA LEU A 415 19.33 -8.14 24.85
C LEU A 415 18.53 -8.66 26.04
N HIS A 416 17.19 -8.45 26.03
CA HIS A 416 16.13 -9.12 26.80
C HIS A 416 14.78 -8.38 26.59
N ALA A 417 14.78 -7.06 26.42
CA ALA A 417 13.55 -6.27 26.25
C ALA A 417 13.03 -6.22 24.80
N THR A 418 13.93 -6.37 23.81
CA THR A 418 13.61 -6.26 22.38
C THR A 418 12.80 -7.46 21.87
N ASP A 419 13.07 -8.66 22.37
CA ASP A 419 12.37 -9.88 21.95
C ASP A 419 10.95 -9.92 22.49
N ALA A 420 10.76 -9.45 23.73
CA ALA A 420 9.44 -9.22 24.30
C ALA A 420 8.63 -8.24 23.43
N MET A 421 9.18 -7.07 23.09
CA MET A 421 8.49 -6.08 22.25
C MET A 421 8.18 -6.57 20.83
N ALA A 422 9.09 -7.33 20.20
CA ALA A 422 8.86 -7.89 18.87
C ALA A 422 7.75 -8.94 18.90
N ALA A 423 7.79 -9.82 19.90
CA ALA A 423 6.78 -10.84 20.09
C ALA A 423 5.42 -10.25 20.49
N ASP A 424 5.39 -9.21 21.31
CA ASP A 424 4.17 -8.47 21.66
C ASP A 424 3.59 -7.76 20.44
N SER A 425 4.45 -7.18 19.58
CA SER A 425 4.00 -6.56 18.33
C SER A 425 3.34 -7.59 17.40
N ALA A 426 3.92 -8.78 17.23
CA ALA A 426 3.32 -9.84 16.41
C ALA A 426 2.00 -10.34 17.00
N SER A 427 1.93 -10.49 18.32
CA SER A 427 0.71 -10.84 19.07
C SER A 427 -0.40 -9.80 18.86
N ASP A 428 -0.10 -8.52 19.07
CA ASP A 428 -1.05 -7.41 18.93
C ASP A 428 -1.57 -7.28 17.51
N LEU A 429 -0.69 -7.44 16.52
CA LEU A 429 -1.06 -7.39 15.11
C LEU A 429 -1.97 -8.55 14.71
N LEU A 430 -1.68 -9.75 15.20
CA LEU A 430 -2.50 -10.92 14.95
C LEU A 430 -3.87 -10.82 15.65
N ALA A 431 -3.90 -10.33 16.90
CA ALA A 431 -5.16 -10.06 17.61
C ALA A 431 -6.00 -9.01 16.87
N ALA A 432 -5.39 -7.92 16.40
CA ALA A 432 -6.07 -6.91 15.60
C ALA A 432 -6.60 -7.46 14.27
N ALA A 433 -5.82 -8.31 13.59
CA ALA A 433 -6.24 -8.96 12.36
C ALA A 433 -7.43 -9.92 12.59
N ALA A 434 -7.41 -10.67 13.69
CA ALA A 434 -8.51 -11.57 14.06
C ALA A 434 -9.80 -10.81 14.39
N LEU A 435 -9.70 -9.64 15.03
CA LEU A 435 -10.86 -8.76 15.25
C LEU A 435 -11.43 -8.21 13.94
N ALA A 436 -10.57 -7.88 12.97
CA ALA A 436 -11.00 -7.40 11.66
C ALA A 436 -11.59 -8.51 10.77
N HIS A 437 -11.15 -9.76 10.97
CA HIS A 437 -11.51 -10.92 10.17
C HIS A 437 -11.92 -12.11 11.06
N PRO A 438 -13.07 -12.03 11.76
CA PRO A 438 -13.47 -13.02 12.78
C PRO A 438 -13.77 -14.43 12.23
N GLU A 439 -13.96 -14.56 10.92
CA GLU A 439 -14.14 -15.85 10.23
C GLU A 439 -13.11 -16.06 9.10
N GLY A 440 -12.05 -15.24 9.09
CA GLY A 440 -11.09 -15.19 7.99
C GLY A 440 -9.80 -15.94 8.27
N LEU A 441 -9.12 -16.31 7.18
CA LEU A 441 -7.74 -16.76 7.25
C LEU A 441 -6.79 -15.56 7.33
N ILE A 442 -5.96 -15.54 8.36
CA ILE A 442 -4.90 -14.56 8.58
C ILE A 442 -3.60 -15.21 8.15
N THR A 443 -2.86 -14.54 7.27
CA THR A 443 -1.59 -15.05 6.75
C THR A 443 -0.39 -14.26 7.27
N ALA A 444 0.58 -14.96 7.85
CA ALA A 444 1.89 -14.42 8.19
C ALA A 444 2.92 -14.94 7.18
N ARG A 445 3.33 -14.09 6.23
CA ARG A 445 4.32 -14.43 5.20
C ARG A 445 5.74 -14.16 5.72
N ILE A 446 6.65 -15.07 5.44
CA ILE A 446 8.06 -15.00 5.81
C ILE A 446 8.89 -15.20 4.55
N GLU A 447 9.78 -14.25 4.28
CA GLU A 447 10.84 -14.42 3.28
C GLU A 447 12.18 -14.58 4.02
N PRO A 448 12.68 -15.82 4.21
CA PRO A 448 13.83 -16.12 5.07
C PRO A 448 15.08 -15.35 4.67
N MET A 449 15.29 -15.16 3.36
CA MET A 449 16.45 -14.44 2.82
C MET A 449 16.43 -12.97 3.27
N GLU A 450 15.30 -12.28 3.12
CA GLU A 450 15.17 -10.88 3.54
C GLU A 450 15.24 -10.72 5.06
N LEU A 451 14.69 -11.69 5.79
CA LEU A 451 14.65 -11.68 7.24
C LEU A 451 16.04 -11.82 7.87
N LEU A 452 16.82 -12.78 7.37
CA LEU A 452 18.08 -13.22 7.97
C LEU A 452 19.33 -12.64 7.30
N ARG A 453 19.22 -12.02 6.10
CA ARG A 453 20.38 -11.40 5.42
C ARG A 453 21.09 -10.37 6.29
N ARG A 454 22.41 -10.42 6.31
CA ARG A 454 23.26 -9.38 6.91
C ARG A 454 23.88 -8.54 5.81
N SER A 455 23.64 -7.22 5.85
CA SER A 455 24.36 -6.30 4.97
C SER A 455 25.73 -6.02 5.58
N MET A 456 26.80 -6.33 4.86
CA MET A 456 28.17 -5.99 5.23
C MET A 456 28.81 -5.17 4.12
N VAL A 457 29.62 -4.18 4.50
CA VAL A 457 30.55 -3.54 3.56
C VAL A 457 31.80 -4.40 3.53
N ARG A 458 31.95 -5.24 2.50
CA ARG A 458 33.15 -6.04 2.24
C ARG A 458 34.10 -5.28 1.28
N SER A 459 35.36 -5.69 1.25
CA SER A 459 36.37 -5.05 0.37
C SER A 459 36.13 -5.40 -1.10
N ALA A 460 36.48 -4.49 -2.02
CA ALA A 460 36.37 -4.74 -3.47
C ALA A 460 37.09 -6.02 -3.91
N ALA A 461 38.24 -6.33 -3.30
CA ALA A 461 39.00 -7.55 -3.57
C ALA A 461 38.21 -8.85 -3.25
N GLN A 462 37.33 -8.83 -2.25
CA GLN A 462 36.49 -9.97 -1.93
C GLN A 462 35.34 -10.15 -2.91
N ALA A 463 34.78 -9.05 -3.43
CA ALA A 463 33.79 -9.10 -4.51
C ALA A 463 34.44 -9.67 -5.78
N GLU A 464 35.61 -9.15 -6.15
CA GLU A 464 36.37 -9.59 -7.32
C GLU A 464 36.77 -11.06 -7.22
N ALA A 465 37.29 -11.51 -6.08
CA ALA A 465 37.64 -12.92 -5.87
C ALA A 465 36.41 -13.84 -5.96
N TRP A 466 35.25 -13.41 -5.46
CA TRP A 466 34.02 -14.18 -5.59
C TRP A 466 33.52 -14.21 -7.03
N ASN A 467 33.49 -13.06 -7.72
CA ASN A 467 33.07 -12.96 -9.12
C ASN A 467 33.98 -13.82 -10.01
N GLN A 468 35.30 -13.78 -9.80
CA GLN A 468 36.25 -14.62 -10.52
C GLN A 468 36.00 -16.11 -10.26
N ALA A 469 35.83 -16.51 -8.99
CA ALA A 469 35.54 -17.90 -8.65
C ALA A 469 34.21 -18.37 -9.27
N MET A 470 33.23 -17.49 -9.36
CA MET A 470 31.93 -17.74 -9.97
C MET A 470 32.05 -17.88 -11.50
N THR A 471 32.80 -17.00 -12.19
CA THR A 471 33.13 -17.14 -13.62
C THR A 471 33.90 -18.44 -13.91
N ASP A 472 34.86 -18.81 -13.06
CA ASP A 472 35.71 -19.98 -13.28
C ASP A 472 34.97 -21.31 -13.04
N ARG A 473 34.08 -21.36 -12.05
CA ARG A 473 33.45 -22.61 -11.58
C ARG A 473 32.01 -22.77 -12.05
N LEU A 474 31.29 -21.67 -12.24
CA LEU A 474 29.86 -21.61 -12.54
C LEU A 474 29.61 -20.61 -13.67
N PRO A 475 30.19 -20.80 -14.87
CA PRO A 475 30.12 -19.81 -15.96
C PRO A 475 28.68 -19.48 -16.37
N ALA A 476 27.76 -20.45 -16.34
CA ALA A 476 26.35 -20.20 -16.60
C ALA A 476 25.73 -19.20 -15.61
N TRP A 477 26.11 -19.24 -14.33
CA TRP A 477 25.64 -18.27 -13.33
C TRP A 477 26.21 -16.88 -13.61
N ALA A 478 27.44 -16.80 -14.11
CA ALA A 478 28.05 -15.52 -14.51
C ALA A 478 27.31 -14.91 -15.70
N GLU A 479 26.99 -15.74 -16.70
CA GLU A 479 26.23 -15.34 -17.89
C GLU A 479 24.80 -14.89 -17.54
N ALA A 480 24.18 -15.51 -16.54
CA ALA A 480 22.88 -15.10 -15.99
C ALA A 480 22.94 -13.80 -15.15
N GLY A 481 24.12 -13.18 -14.99
CA GLY A 481 24.27 -11.89 -14.33
C GLY A 481 24.38 -11.93 -12.81
N TRP A 482 24.70 -13.10 -12.23
CA TRP A 482 24.96 -13.21 -10.79
C TRP A 482 26.33 -12.62 -10.43
N GLU A 483 26.41 -11.33 -10.14
CA GLU A 483 27.67 -10.66 -9.76
C GLU A 483 27.57 -9.86 -8.46
N ARG A 484 28.70 -9.75 -7.75
CA ARG A 484 28.85 -8.89 -6.58
C ARG A 484 29.39 -7.54 -6.96
N SER A 485 28.72 -6.51 -6.46
CA SER A 485 29.19 -5.14 -6.57
C SER A 485 30.45 -4.91 -5.73
N PRO A 486 31.47 -4.22 -6.28
CA PRO A 486 32.65 -3.80 -5.52
C PRO A 486 32.36 -2.66 -4.53
N GLN A 487 31.17 -2.02 -4.60
CA GLN A 487 30.76 -0.95 -3.68
C GLN A 487 30.18 -1.47 -2.35
N GLY A 488 30.06 -2.80 -2.21
CA GLY A 488 29.50 -3.48 -1.05
C GLY A 488 28.39 -4.45 -1.46
N PHE A 489 28.30 -5.59 -0.77
CA PHE A 489 27.36 -6.65 -1.13
C PHE A 489 26.80 -7.36 0.11
N PRO A 490 25.52 -7.75 0.10
CA PRO A 490 24.93 -8.55 1.17
C PRO A 490 25.50 -9.96 1.18
N VAL A 491 25.66 -10.55 2.37
CA VAL A 491 26.07 -11.96 2.52
C VAL A 491 25.32 -12.56 3.70
N LEU A 492 24.86 -13.80 3.55
CA LEU A 492 24.45 -14.67 4.65
C LEU A 492 25.71 -15.25 5.32
N ALA A 493 26.55 -14.33 5.80
CA ALA A 493 27.81 -14.66 6.44
C ALA A 493 27.55 -14.92 7.92
N ASP A 494 27.18 -16.18 8.18
CA ASP A 494 27.04 -16.79 9.49
C ASP A 494 25.84 -16.27 10.31
N ARG A 495 25.34 -17.15 11.20
CA ARG A 495 24.14 -16.94 12.02
C ARG A 495 24.20 -15.59 12.72
N ASP A 496 23.36 -14.65 12.29
CA ASP A 496 23.10 -13.43 13.06
C ASP A 496 22.15 -13.84 14.19
N GLU A 497 22.73 -14.25 15.32
CA GLU A 497 22.00 -14.78 16.48
C GLU A 497 20.87 -13.84 16.90
N ILE A 498 21.09 -12.52 16.83
CA ILE A 498 20.07 -11.51 17.13
C ILE A 498 18.91 -11.61 16.14
N LYS A 499 19.17 -11.74 14.84
CA LYS A 499 18.09 -11.88 13.84
C LYS A 499 17.32 -13.19 14.01
N VAL A 500 18.00 -14.27 14.37
CA VAL A 500 17.38 -15.55 14.67
C VAL A 500 16.52 -15.45 15.93
N GLU A 501 17.03 -14.84 17.02
CA GLU A 501 16.28 -14.60 18.24
C GLU A 501 15.04 -13.73 17.99
N MET A 502 15.18 -12.63 17.23
CA MET A 502 14.06 -11.77 16.85
C MET A 502 13.02 -12.50 16.00
N MET A 503 13.47 -13.32 15.04
CA MET A 503 12.58 -14.18 14.24
C MET A 503 11.83 -15.18 15.11
N THR A 504 12.52 -15.87 16.01
CA THR A 504 11.92 -16.80 16.97
C THR A 504 10.93 -16.09 17.87
N ALA A 505 11.24 -14.87 18.31
CA ALA A 505 10.35 -14.03 19.11
C ALA A 505 9.10 -13.62 18.33
N LEU A 506 9.23 -13.17 17.08
CA LEU A 506 8.09 -12.86 16.21
C LEU A 506 7.16 -14.07 16.04
N ILE A 507 7.73 -15.26 15.77
CA ILE A 507 6.98 -16.50 15.65
C ILE A 507 6.30 -16.86 16.98
N ALA A 508 7.01 -16.77 18.11
CA ALA A 508 6.43 -17.00 19.43
C ALA A 508 5.28 -16.03 19.75
N GLY A 509 5.40 -14.77 19.31
CA GLY A 509 4.35 -13.76 19.42
C GLY A 509 3.06 -14.15 18.73
N LEU A 510 3.13 -14.79 17.56
CA LEU A 510 1.94 -15.31 16.87
C LEU A 510 1.16 -16.31 17.75
N GLY A 511 1.86 -17.12 18.56
CA GLY A 511 1.21 -18.10 19.45
C GLY A 511 0.47 -17.48 20.62
N ARG A 512 0.87 -16.27 21.04
CA ARG A 512 0.26 -15.60 22.20
C ARG A 512 -1.07 -14.92 21.91
N ALA A 513 -1.37 -14.64 20.64
CA ALA A 513 -2.63 -13.98 20.24
C ALA A 513 -3.88 -14.85 20.42
N GLY A 514 -3.72 -16.16 20.70
CA GLY A 514 -4.86 -17.08 20.89
C GLY A 514 -5.63 -17.43 19.61
N VAL A 515 -5.09 -17.10 18.43
CA VAL A 515 -5.65 -17.48 17.13
C VAL A 515 -5.23 -18.90 16.78
N ALA A 516 -6.18 -19.73 16.35
CA ALA A 516 -5.91 -21.13 16.02
C ALA A 516 -5.03 -21.21 14.76
N ALA A 517 -3.85 -21.85 14.87
CA ALA A 517 -3.03 -22.11 13.71
C ALA A 517 -3.54 -23.32 12.92
N ILE A 518 -3.57 -23.20 11.60
CA ILE A 518 -4.01 -24.28 10.73
C ILE A 518 -2.85 -25.22 10.39
N ASN A 519 -3.17 -26.51 10.23
CA ASN A 519 -2.26 -27.43 9.58
C ASN A 519 -2.50 -27.36 8.06
N PRO A 520 -1.56 -26.81 7.27
CA PRO A 520 -1.75 -26.62 5.84
C PRO A 520 -1.97 -27.93 5.06
N ARG A 521 -1.54 -29.09 5.58
CA ARG A 521 -1.79 -30.39 4.93
C ARG A 521 -3.24 -30.83 4.95
N SER A 522 -4.01 -30.39 5.95
CA SER A 522 -5.41 -30.79 6.14
C SER A 522 -6.39 -29.63 5.99
N ALA A 523 -5.91 -28.39 6.02
CA ALA A 523 -6.77 -27.22 6.05
C ALA A 523 -7.29 -26.85 4.64
N PHE A 524 -6.58 -27.14 3.55
CA PHE A 524 -7.02 -26.72 2.21
C PHE A 524 -8.00 -27.69 1.54
N THR A 525 -8.97 -28.23 2.30
CA THR A 525 -10.10 -28.98 1.71
C THR A 525 -11.15 -28.02 1.15
N PRO A 526 -11.97 -28.42 0.16
CA PRO A 526 -12.99 -27.54 -0.42
C PRO A 526 -13.91 -26.87 0.62
N GLY A 527 -14.32 -27.59 1.67
CA GLY A 527 -15.19 -27.05 2.74
C GLY A 527 -14.55 -25.93 3.56
N HIS A 528 -13.25 -26.04 3.85
CA HIS A 528 -12.48 -25.01 4.53
C HIS A 528 -12.18 -23.82 3.61
N LEU A 529 -11.85 -24.06 2.33
CA LEU A 529 -11.64 -22.99 1.35
C LEU A 529 -12.86 -22.07 1.24
N ARG A 530 -14.07 -22.65 1.22
CA ARG A 530 -15.31 -21.86 1.25
C ARG A 530 -15.46 -21.05 2.54
N SER A 531 -15.05 -21.58 3.69
CA SER A 531 -15.18 -20.87 4.97
C SER A 531 -14.35 -19.58 5.02
N TRP A 532 -13.22 -19.55 4.32
CA TRP A 532 -12.34 -18.39 4.29
C TRP A 532 -12.65 -17.40 3.16
N ALA A 533 -13.38 -17.84 2.15
CA ALA A 533 -13.75 -16.99 1.02
C ALA A 533 -14.76 -15.92 1.46
N GLU A 534 -14.37 -14.65 1.37
CA GLU A 534 -15.25 -13.54 1.68
C GLU A 534 -16.49 -13.59 0.76
N THR A 535 -17.67 -13.65 1.38
CA THR A 535 -18.97 -13.67 0.70
C THR A 535 -19.55 -12.28 0.46
N ARG A 536 -18.92 -11.24 1.03
CA ARG A 536 -19.34 -9.85 0.89
C ARG A 536 -18.86 -9.30 -0.45
N ASP A 537 -19.74 -8.53 -1.11
CA ASP A 537 -19.36 -7.69 -2.24
C ASP A 537 -18.10 -6.90 -1.89
N ALA A 538 -17.15 -6.85 -2.81
CA ALA A 538 -15.86 -6.21 -2.65
C ALA A 538 -15.98 -4.85 -1.96
N PHE A 539 -15.67 -4.75 -0.68
CA PHE A 539 -15.46 -3.44 -0.07
C PHE A 539 -14.13 -2.92 -0.61
N GLU A 540 -14.18 -1.92 -1.49
CA GLU A 540 -12.99 -1.14 -1.84
C GLU A 540 -12.52 -0.37 -0.60
N PRO A 541 -11.33 -0.65 -0.03
CA PRO A 541 -10.76 0.24 0.96
C PRO A 541 -10.42 1.58 0.28
N LEU A 542 -11.26 2.58 0.51
CA LEU A 542 -11.02 3.98 0.16
C LEU A 542 -9.77 4.49 0.88
N VAL A 543 -8.64 4.53 0.19
CA VAL A 543 -7.44 5.21 0.68
C VAL A 543 -7.70 6.73 0.69
N GLU A 544 -7.80 7.29 1.88
CA GLU A 544 -7.81 8.73 2.11
C GLU A 544 -6.41 9.31 1.87
N GLN A 545 -6.12 9.86 0.68
CA GLN A 545 -4.90 10.65 0.47
C GLN A 545 -5.16 12.14 0.64
N ARG A 546 -4.98 12.62 1.87
CA ARG A 546 -4.52 14.00 2.08
C ARG A 546 -3.05 14.08 1.67
N ARG A 547 -2.78 14.86 0.61
CA ARG A 547 -1.52 15.55 0.19
C ARG A 547 -1.01 15.10 -1.17
N GLY A 548 -0.78 16.11 -2.03
CA GLY A 548 -0.29 16.00 -3.41
C GLY A 548 1.14 15.45 -3.57
N PRO A 549 1.75 15.66 -4.76
CA PRO A 549 2.63 14.70 -5.38
C PRO A 549 3.99 14.65 -4.69
N ARG A 550 4.30 13.49 -4.12
CA ARG A 550 5.68 13.05 -3.95
C ARG A 550 5.84 11.81 -4.80
N ARG A 551 6.74 11.92 -5.78
CA ARG A 551 7.25 10.82 -6.61
C ARG A 551 7.34 9.55 -5.78
N PHE A 552 6.76 8.46 -6.27
CA PHE A 552 6.96 7.12 -5.72
C PHE A 552 8.47 6.88 -5.63
N ARG A 553 8.98 6.74 -4.40
CA ARG A 553 10.21 5.99 -4.17
C ARG A 553 9.79 4.58 -3.79
N PRO A 554 10.48 3.55 -4.25
CA PRO A 554 10.36 2.21 -3.68
C PRO A 554 10.95 2.26 -2.27
N SER A 555 10.15 2.70 -1.31
CA SER A 555 10.40 2.46 0.10
C SER A 555 9.41 1.39 0.53
N ALA A 556 9.86 0.15 0.43
CA ALA A 556 9.23 -0.97 1.11
C ALA A 556 9.10 -0.65 2.62
N VAL A 557 8.08 -1.23 3.25
CA VAL A 557 7.93 -1.36 4.72
C VAL A 557 7.64 -0.06 5.50
N ARG A 558 6.37 0.39 5.50
CA ARG A 558 5.74 1.15 6.61
C ARG A 558 4.23 0.89 6.67
N ARG A 559 3.82 -0.37 6.87
CA ARG A 559 2.40 -0.74 6.98
C ARG A 559 1.93 -1.19 8.36
N TYR A 560 2.74 -1.00 9.40
CA TYR A 560 2.30 -1.31 10.76
C TYR A 560 1.62 -0.13 11.50
N ASP A 561 1.56 1.07 10.91
CA ASP A 561 0.96 2.22 11.61
C ASP A 561 -0.57 2.15 11.76
N ALA A 562 -1.33 1.56 10.82
CA ALA A 562 -2.80 1.60 10.92
C ALA A 562 -3.35 0.63 11.97
N ALA A 563 -2.85 -0.61 12.01
CA ALA A 563 -3.22 -1.61 13.00
C ALA A 563 -2.70 -1.22 14.41
N PHE A 564 -1.48 -0.67 14.50
CA PHE A 564 -0.93 -0.13 15.76
C PHE A 564 -1.73 1.09 16.26
N LEU A 565 -2.13 2.01 15.37
CA LEU A 565 -3.00 3.14 15.73
C LEU A 565 -4.43 2.72 16.08
N GLN A 566 -4.92 1.57 15.58
CA GLN A 566 -6.20 0.99 16.00
C GLN A 566 -6.07 0.27 17.34
N ALA A 567 -4.99 -0.48 17.57
CA ALA A 567 -4.70 -1.13 18.85
C ALA A 567 -4.54 -0.08 19.98
N LEU A 568 -3.84 1.02 19.72
CA LEU A 568 -3.70 2.15 20.66
C LEU A 568 -5.02 2.90 20.92
N LYS A 569 -6.02 2.79 20.03
CA LYS A 569 -7.36 3.36 20.24
C LYS A 569 -8.31 2.40 20.96
N ALA A 570 -7.99 1.12 20.99
CA ALA A 570 -8.81 0.07 21.59
C ALA A 570 -8.48 -0.19 23.07
N ALA A 571 -7.44 0.43 23.63
CA ALA A 571 -7.16 0.38 25.06
C ALA A 571 -8.20 1.23 25.85
N PRO A 572 -8.87 0.69 26.87
CA PRO A 572 -9.67 1.50 27.78
C PRO A 572 -8.75 2.39 28.64
N ALA A 573 -9.27 3.56 29.02
CA ALA A 573 -8.57 4.61 29.77
C ALA A 573 -8.01 4.16 31.13
#